data_AF-A0AAP0G116-F1
#
_entry.id   AF-A0AAP0G116-F1
#
_cell.length_a   1.000
_cell.length_b   1.000
_cell.length_c   1.000
_cell.angle_alpha   90.00
_cell.angle_beta   90.00
_cell.angle_gamma   90.00
#
_symmetry.space_group_name_H-M   'P 1'
#
loop_
_entity.id
_entity.type
_entity.pdbx_description
1 polymer ?
#
loop_
_entity_poly.entity_id
_entity_poly.type
_entity_poly.pdbx_seq_one_letter_code
_entity_poly.pdbx_strand_id
1 'polypeptide(L)' 'MNELTKSQIDQMEQMSCQDHVVHWELKRGERADIERFISLSRYRGIRHQDGSPLRGQRTHTNARTCRKQIRK' A
#
# COMPACT_ATOMS: atom_id res chain seq x y z
N MET A 1 -9.07 -21.15 -22.00
CA MET A 1 -9.04 -20.09 -20.95
C MET A 1 -10.41 -19.41 -20.78
N ASN A 2 -11.53 -20.15 -20.80
CA ASN A 2 -12.90 -19.63 -20.56
C ASN A 2 -13.81 -20.81 -20.14
N GLU A 3 -13.45 -21.51 -19.07
CA GLU A 3 -14.20 -22.68 -18.57
C GLU A 3 -15.01 -22.38 -17.30
N LEU A 4 -14.98 -21.13 -16.81
CA LEU A 4 -15.75 -20.72 -15.65
C LEU A 4 -17.12 -20.23 -16.08
N THR A 5 -18.16 -20.80 -15.47
CA THR A 5 -19.51 -20.24 -15.59
C THR A 5 -19.63 -19.01 -14.71
N LYS A 6 -20.50 -18.06 -15.11
CA LYS A 6 -20.71 -16.81 -14.37
C LYS A 6 -21.07 -17.04 -12.89
N SER A 7 -21.87 -18.07 -12.60
CA SER A 7 -22.22 -18.46 -11.24
C SER A 7 -21.02 -18.87 -10.38
N GLN A 8 -20.00 -19.51 -10.97
CA GLN A 8 -18.80 -19.91 -10.24
C GLN A 8 -17.95 -18.68 -9.88
N ILE A 9 -17.88 -17.70 -10.80
CA ILE A 9 -17.20 -16.43 -10.56
C ILE A 9 -17.89 -15.67 -9.43
N ASP A 10 -19.22 -15.54 -9.47
CA ASP A 10 -19.99 -14.84 -8.43
C ASP A 10 -19.82 -15.51 -7.05
N GLN A 11 -19.79 -16.85 -7.00
CA GLN A 11 -19.52 -17.59 -5.76
C GLN A 11 -18.10 -17.33 -5.22
N MET A 12 -17.09 -17.31 -6.09
CA MET A 12 -15.71 -17.01 -5.70
C MET A 12 -15.57 -15.58 -5.18
N GLU A 13 -16.23 -14.60 -5.82
CA GLU A 13 -16.22 -13.21 -5.38
C GLU A 13 -16.90 -13.05 -4.01
N GLN A 14 -18.04 -13.72 -3.78
CA GLN A 14 -18.72 -13.71 -2.49
C GLN A 14 -17.85 -14.30 -1.37
N MET A 15 -17.24 -15.47 -1.60
CA MET A 15 -16.35 -16.08 -0.61
C MET A 15 -15.13 -15.19 -0.32
N SER A 16 -14.52 -14.63 -1.36
CA SER A 16 -13.35 -13.75 -1.22
C SER A 16 -13.67 -12.49 -0.42
N CYS A 17 -14.81 -11.83 -0.70
CA CYS A 17 -15.22 -10.61 -0.01
C CYS A 17 -15.61 -10.83 1.46
N GLN A 18 -16.10 -12.02 1.83
CA GLN A 18 -16.47 -12.32 3.22
C GLN A 18 -15.24 -12.51 4.11
N ASP A 19 -14.24 -13.23 3.62
CA ASP A 19 -13.10 -13.62 4.44
C ASP A 19 -11.93 -12.61 4.39
N HIS A 20 -11.85 -11.81 3.32
CA HIS A 20 -10.68 -10.97 3.07
C HIS A 20 -11.04 -9.55 2.62
N VAL A 21 -10.35 -8.59 3.21
CA VAL A 21 -10.35 -7.21 2.72
C VAL A 21 -9.45 -7.14 1.49
N VAL A 22 -10.07 -7.03 0.31
CA VAL A 22 -9.37 -7.03 -0.97
C VAL A 22 -9.42 -5.67 -1.65
N HIS A 23 -8.44 -5.47 -2.53
CA HIS A 23 -8.39 -4.37 -3.48
C HIS A 23 -8.52 -2.93 -2.91
N TRP A 24 -9.59 -2.20 -3.24
CA TRP A 24 -9.76 -0.77 -2.95
C TRP A 24 -9.98 -0.51 -1.47
N GLU A 25 -10.64 -1.42 -0.75
CA GLU A 25 -10.81 -1.30 0.69
C GLU A 25 -9.48 -1.44 1.42
N LEU A 26 -8.66 -2.43 1.04
CA LEU A 26 -7.31 -2.60 1.57
C LEU A 26 -6.45 -1.35 1.33
N LYS A 27 -6.51 -0.80 0.10
CA LYS A 27 -5.77 0.41 -0.26
C LYS A 27 -6.23 1.65 0.52
N ARG A 28 -7.52 1.73 0.90
CA ARG A 28 -8.05 2.79 1.77
C ARG A 28 -7.53 2.63 3.19
N GLY A 29 -7.53 1.41 3.73
CA GLY A 29 -6.97 1.09 5.05
C GLY A 29 -5.49 1.48 5.14
N GLU A 30 -4.67 1.06 4.18
CA GLU A 30 -3.25 1.41 4.15
C GLU A 30 -3.01 2.93 4.07
N ARG A 31 -3.82 3.66 3.29
CA ARG A 31 -3.73 5.11 3.21
C ARG A 31 -4.08 5.78 4.53
N ALA A 32 -5.15 5.34 5.18
CA ALA A 32 -5.56 5.85 6.48
C ALA A 32 -4.46 5.62 7.54
N ASP A 33 -3.79 4.47 7.52
CA ASP A 33 -2.66 4.19 8.40
C ASP A 33 -1.46 5.12 8.14
N ILE A 34 -1.13 5.36 6.87
CA ILE A 34 -0.05 6.29 6.50
C ILE A 34 -0.37 7.72 6.96
N GLU A 35 -1.59 8.19 6.70
CA GLU A 35 -2.06 9.53 7.11
C GLU A 35 -2.04 9.66 8.63
N ARG A 36 -2.43 8.61 9.37
CA ARG A 36 -2.34 8.56 10.82
C ARG A 36 -0.90 8.64 11.32
N PHE A 37 0.06 7.99 10.66
CA PHE A 37 1.47 8.10 11.05
C PHE A 37 2.03 9.50 10.81
N ILE A 38 1.58 10.17 9.74
CA ILE A 38 1.96 11.54 9.41
C ILE A 38 1.37 12.52 10.44
N SER A 39 0.08 12.42 10.77
CA SER A 39 -0.57 13.33 11.72
C SER A 39 0.05 13.24 13.13
N LEU A 40 0.42 12.02 13.55
CA LEU A 40 1.11 11.78 14.82
C LEU A 40 2.61 12.12 14.81
N SER A 41 3.15 12.60 13.67
CA SER A 41 4.59 12.94 13.51
C SER A 41 5.55 11.82 13.95
N ARG A 42 5.15 10.54 13.80
CA ARG A 42 6.04 9.41 14.12
C ARG A 42 7.17 9.32 13.09
N TYR A 43 8.29 8.68 13.45
CA TYR A 43 9.43 8.47 12.54
C TYR A 43 9.01 7.95 11.15
N ARG A 44 8.12 6.95 11.10
CA ARG A 44 7.58 6.42 9.83
C ARG A 44 6.83 7.50 9.04
N GLY A 45 6.01 8.33 9.70
CA GLY A 45 5.25 9.41 9.08
C GLY A 45 6.15 10.46 8.44
N ILE A 46 7.16 10.94 9.18
CA ILE A 46 8.17 11.89 8.67
C ILE A 46 8.87 11.31 7.44
N ARG A 47 9.29 10.04 7.51
CA ARG A 47 9.95 9.35 6.39
C ARG A 47 9.02 9.13 5.19
N HIS A 48 7.74 8.87 5.42
CA HIS A 48 6.72 8.81 4.36
C HIS A 48 6.55 10.16 3.67
N GLN A 49 6.51 11.25 4.42
CA GLN A 49 6.40 12.62 3.89
C GLN A 49 7.64 13.01 3.05
N ASP A 50 8.83 12.69 3.56
CA ASP A 50 10.12 12.95 2.93
C ASP A 50 10.41 12.03 1.73
N GLY A 51 9.63 10.96 1.53
CA GLY A 51 9.90 9.94 0.52
C GLY A 51 11.21 9.18 0.77
N SER A 52 11.54 8.92 2.03
CA SER A 52 12.74 8.18 2.43
C SER A 52 12.42 6.74 2.85
N PRO A 53 13.39 5.81 2.76
CA PRO A 53 13.21 4.44 3.23
C PRO A 53 12.76 4.35 4.70
N LEU A 54 11.77 3.51 4.96
CA LEU A 54 11.05 3.45 6.24
C LEU A 54 11.69 2.50 7.26
N ARG A 55 12.43 1.48 6.79
CA ARG A 55 12.95 0.36 7.61
C ARG A 55 14.43 0.50 7.97
N GLY A 56 14.92 1.74 8.14
CA GLY A 56 16.32 2.00 8.53
C GLY A 56 17.36 1.70 7.44
N GLN A 57 16.94 1.57 6.18
CA GLN A 57 17.86 1.36 5.06
C GLN A 57 18.77 2.58 4.85
N ARG A 58 19.97 2.34 4.33
CA ARG A 58 20.98 3.37 4.07
C ARG A 58 20.47 4.41 3.07
N THR A 59 20.43 5.68 3.47
CA THR A 59 19.96 6.79 2.61
C THR A 59 21.08 7.55 1.89
N HIS A 60 22.34 7.37 2.23
CA HIS A 60 23.42 8.16 1.62
C HIS A 60 23.54 7.94 0.10
N THR A 61 23.38 6.71 -0.39
CA THR A 61 23.63 6.36 -1.81
C THR A 61 22.41 5.76 -2.50
N ASN A 62 21.89 4.64 -1.98
CA ASN A 62 20.94 3.78 -2.67
C ASN A 62 19.54 3.88 -2.04
N ALA A 63 18.65 4.67 -2.65
CA ALA A 63 17.22 4.69 -2.30
C ALA A 63 16.38 5.18 -3.49
N ARG A 64 16.75 4.77 -4.72
CA ARG A 64 16.18 5.30 -5.97
C ARG A 64 14.69 4.99 -6.16
N THR A 65 14.22 3.88 -5.58
CA THR A 65 12.80 3.47 -5.63
C THR A 65 11.91 4.29 -4.71
N CYS A 66 12.41 4.73 -3.55
CA CYS A 66 11.63 5.50 -2.58
C CYS A 66 11.81 7.01 -2.72
N ARG A 67 13.04 7.47 -3.01
CA ARG A 67 13.31 8.89 -3.20
C ARG A 67 12.45 9.42 -4.32
N LYS A 68 11.67 10.46 -4.02
CA LYS A 68 11.13 11.33 -5.08
C LYS A 68 12.32 11.80 -5.90
N GLN A 69 12.38 11.41 -7.18
CA GLN A 69 13.39 11.93 -8.09
C GLN A 69 13.34 13.45 -7.98
N ILE A 70 14.43 14.05 -7.51
CA ILE A 70 14.65 15.48 -7.73
C ILE A 70 14.74 15.58 -9.25
N ARG A 71 13.66 16.00 -9.90
CA ARG A 71 13.72 16.48 -11.28
C ARG A 71 14.75 17.62 -11.23
N LYS A 72 15.91 17.38 -11.83
CA LYS A 72 16.85 18.45 -12.14
C LYS A 72 16.22 19.34 -13.21
#